data_AF-A0A7I8DB66-F1
#
_entry.id   AF-A0A7I8DB66-F1
#
_cell.length_a   1.000
_cell.length_b   1.000
_cell.length_c   1.000
_cell.angle_alpha   90.00
_cell.angle_beta   90.00
_cell.angle_gamma   90.00
#
_symmetry.space_group_name_H-M   'P 1'
#
loop_
_entity.id
_entity.type
_entity.pdbx_description
1 polymer ?
#
loop_
_entity_poly.entity_id
_entity_poly.type
_entity_poly.pdbx_seq_one_letter_code
_entity_poly.pdbx_strand_id
1 'polypeptide(L)'
;MTETSYLFAVLAALSWGIAPLFEKWGVLHTSPYFTLLIQSFVVSFILLSLGIQTGEIQQIAAMSQKSWFLLGIAGLLSGLLAQFFYYKALQTGEISRIIPLISSLQIVIATVSASFVWGETINGMKVVGTVFIVLGIFLLR
;
A
#
# COMPACT_ATOMS: atom_id res chain seq x y z
N MET A 1 -15.77 5.30 -12.79
CA MET A 1 -15.29 5.91 -11.52
C MET A 1 -16.27 7.00 -11.14
N THR A 2 -16.77 7.01 -9.91
CA THR A 2 -17.56 8.14 -9.38
C THR A 2 -16.60 9.26 -8.96
N GLU A 3 -17.05 10.52 -8.94
CA GLU A 3 -16.23 11.68 -8.54
C GLU A 3 -15.64 11.51 -7.12
N THR A 4 -16.43 10.91 -6.22
CA THR A 4 -16.01 10.60 -4.85
C THR A 4 -14.82 9.64 -4.79
N SER A 5 -14.79 8.60 -5.63
CA SER A 5 -13.65 7.67 -5.68
C SER A 5 -12.37 8.36 -6.16
N TYR A 6 -12.49 9.34 -7.06
CA TYR A 6 -11.33 10.10 -7.53
C TYR A 6 -10.75 10.99 -6.41
N LEU A 7 -11.60 11.69 -5.66
CA LEU A 7 -11.17 12.50 -4.52
C LEU A 7 -10.40 11.67 -3.48
N PHE A 8 -10.93 10.51 -3.10
CA PHE A 8 -10.24 9.62 -2.16
C PHE A 8 -8.93 9.07 -2.71
N ALA A 9 -8.84 8.80 -4.01
CA ALA A 9 -7.59 8.39 -4.65
C ALA A 9 -6.52 9.51 -4.59
N VAL A 10 -6.91 10.77 -4.79
CA VAL A 10 -5.99 11.92 -4.66
C VAL A 10 -5.50 12.08 -3.23
N LEU A 11 -6.39 11.99 -2.24
CA LEU A 11 -6.01 12.07 -0.82
C LEU A 11 -5.09 10.91 -0.40
N ALA A 12 -5.34 9.71 -0.92
CA ALA A 12 -4.46 8.56 -0.73
C ALA A 12 -3.08 8.79 -1.37
N ALA A 13 -3.04 9.34 -2.59
CA ALA A 13 -1.79 9.67 -3.28
C ALA A 13 -0.98 10.74 -2.54
N LEU A 14 -1.62 11.75 -1.97
CA LEU A 14 -0.96 12.75 -1.12
C LEU A 14 -0.34 12.11 0.12
N SER A 15 -1.10 11.24 0.81
CA SER A 15 -0.64 10.52 2.00
C SER A 15 0.57 9.64 1.68
N TRP A 16 0.47 8.80 0.64
CA TRP A 16 1.55 7.92 0.20
C TRP A 16 2.72 8.63 -0.49
N GLY A 17 2.52 9.86 -0.96
CA GLY A 17 3.60 10.69 -1.52
C GLY A 17 4.46 11.36 -0.45
N ILE A 18 3.86 11.72 0.69
CA ILE A 18 4.56 12.41 1.80
C ILE A 18 5.13 11.41 2.81
N ALA A 19 4.42 10.31 3.10
CA ALA A 19 4.83 9.30 4.07
C ALA A 19 6.29 8.79 3.89
N PRO A 20 6.79 8.55 2.66
CA PRO A 20 8.16 8.09 2.44
C PRO A 20 9.25 9.00 3.02
N LEU A 21 8.97 10.30 3.20
CA LEU A 21 9.90 11.24 3.82
C LEU A 21 10.17 10.88 5.29
N PHE A 22 9.10 10.60 6.03
CA PHE A 22 9.18 10.18 7.44
C PHE A 22 9.68 8.76 7.58
N GLU A 23 9.24 7.87 6.68
CA GLU A 23 9.66 6.46 6.68
C GLU A 23 11.16 6.33 6.38
N LYS A 24 11.68 7.05 5.39
CA LYS A 24 13.12 7.13 5.11
C LYS A 24 13.89 7.60 6.34
N TRP A 25 13.41 8.63 7.03
CA TRP A 25 14.05 9.11 8.25
C TRP A 25 14.07 8.04 9.36
N GLY A 26 12.95 7.34 9.57
CA GLY A 26 12.85 6.26 10.55
C GLY A 26 13.80 5.10 10.26
N VAL A 27 13.83 4.62 9.01
CA VAL A 27 14.67 3.47 8.62
C VAL A 27 16.16 3.80 8.53
N LEU A 28 16.55 5.07 8.47
CA LEU A 28 17.97 5.47 8.52
C LEU A 28 18.55 5.40 9.94
N HIS A 29 17.72 5.60 10.97
CA HIS A 29 18.16 5.62 12.38
C HIS A 29 17.81 4.33 13.14
N THR A 30 17.04 3.44 12.53
CA THR A 30 16.56 2.20 13.15
C THR A 30 16.54 1.05 12.14
N SER A 31 16.32 -0.19 12.61
CA SER A 31 16.14 -1.32 11.69
C SER A 31 14.76 -1.27 11.01
N PRO A 32 14.60 -1.80 9.78
CA PRO A 32 13.31 -1.83 9.09
C PRO A 32 12.21 -2.49 9.91
N TYR A 33 12.59 -3.55 10.64
CA TYR A 33 11.70 -4.24 11.57
C TYR A 33 11.20 -3.31 12.68
N PHE A 34 12.12 -2.58 13.31
CA PHE A 34 11.77 -1.69 14.42
C PHE A 34 10.94 -0.48 13.95
N THR A 35 11.28 0.10 12.79
CA THR A 35 10.47 1.16 12.17
C THR A 35 9.03 0.69 11.94
N LEU A 36 8.88 -0.50 11.34
CA LEU A 36 7.56 -1.08 11.07
C LEU A 36 6.78 -1.38 12.35
N LEU A 37 7.46 -1.88 13.39
CA LEU A 37 6.84 -2.18 14.67
C LEU A 37 6.25 -0.93 15.32
N ILE A 38 7.01 0.17 15.37
CA ILE A 38 6.52 1.44 15.93
C ILE A 38 5.32 1.96 15.13
N GLN A 39 5.42 1.99 13.79
CA GLN A 39 4.33 2.47 12.94
C GLN A 39 3.06 1.63 13.14
N SER A 40 3.21 0.29 13.18
CA SER A 40 2.11 -0.63 13.40
C SER A 40 1.45 -0.41 14.76
N PHE A 41 2.23 -0.16 15.81
CA PHE A 41 1.70 0.10 17.15
C PHE A 41 0.90 1.40 17.19
N VAL A 42 1.45 2.49 16.64
CA VAL A 42 0.78 3.80 16.58
C VAL A 42 -0.53 3.71 15.79
N VAL A 43 -0.50 3.10 14.60
CA VAL A 43 -1.69 2.93 13.76
C VAL A 43 -2.73 2.05 14.47
N SER A 44 -2.32 0.93 15.04
CA SER A 44 -3.24 0.02 15.76
C SER A 44 -3.90 0.72 16.95
N PHE A 45 -3.16 1.52 17.70
CA PHE A 45 -3.71 2.28 18.84
C PHE A 45 -4.79 3.28 18.39
N ILE A 46 -4.55 4.01 17.31
CA ILE A 46 -5.52 4.97 16.75
C ILE A 46 -6.75 4.23 16.22
N LEU A 47 -6.57 3.16 15.44
CA LEU A 47 -7.68 2.37 14.88
C LEU A 47 -8.55 1.73 15.96
N LEU A 48 -7.93 1.17 17.01
CA LEU A 48 -8.67 0.65 18.16
C LEU A 48 -9.45 1.75 18.87
N SER A 49 -8.85 2.91 19.09
CA SER A 49 -9.52 4.05 19.74
C SER A 49 -10.74 4.52 18.95
N LEU A 50 -10.62 4.61 17.63
CA LEU A 50 -11.73 4.96 16.74
C LEU A 50 -12.79 3.86 16.71
N GLY A 51 -12.40 2.60 16.68
CA GLY A 51 -13.32 1.45 16.72
C GLY A 51 -14.13 1.36 18.02
N ILE A 52 -13.54 1.76 19.16
CA ILE A 52 -14.27 1.88 20.44
C ILE A 52 -15.30 3.02 20.33
N GLN A 53 -14.88 4.20 19.87
CA GLN A 53 -15.73 5.39 19.80
C GLN A 53 -16.91 5.24 18.85
N THR A 54 -16.71 4.54 17.73
CA THR A 54 -17.74 4.28 16.71
C THR A 54 -18.61 3.07 17.03
N GLY A 55 -18.24 2.25 18.02
CA GLY A 55 -18.92 1.00 18.35
C GLY A 55 -18.64 -0.15 17.35
N GLU A 56 -17.80 0.08 16.34
CA GLU A 56 -17.52 -0.90 15.28
C GLU A 56 -16.65 -2.07 15.75
N ILE A 57 -16.01 -2.00 16.93
CA ILE A 57 -15.26 -3.14 17.48
C ILE A 57 -16.12 -4.39 17.64
N GLN A 58 -17.43 -4.25 17.85
CA GLN A 58 -18.32 -5.42 17.94
C GLN A 58 -18.39 -6.20 16.61
N GLN A 59 -18.15 -5.54 15.48
CA GLN A 59 -18.12 -6.18 14.16
C GLN A 59 -16.96 -7.17 14.04
N ILE A 60 -15.85 -6.92 14.73
CA ILE A 60 -14.67 -7.80 14.77
C ILE A 60 -15.07 -9.20 15.30
N ALA A 61 -15.93 -9.25 16.33
CA ALA A 61 -16.45 -10.50 16.89
C ALA A 61 -17.48 -11.19 15.98
N ALA A 62 -18.16 -10.42 15.12
CA ALA A 62 -19.13 -10.95 14.15
C ALA A 62 -18.48 -11.47 12.86
N MET A 63 -17.17 -11.25 12.65
CA MET A 63 -16.48 -11.70 11.45
C MET A 63 -16.30 -13.22 11.40
N SER A 64 -16.54 -13.82 10.24
CA SER A 64 -16.29 -15.25 10.03
C SER A 64 -14.81 -15.61 10.16
N GLN A 65 -14.51 -16.84 10.57
CA GLN A 65 -13.14 -17.35 10.64
C GLN A 65 -12.41 -17.29 9.28
N LYS A 66 -13.15 -17.46 8.18
CA LYS A 66 -12.61 -17.31 6.82
C LYS A 66 -12.15 -15.87 6.55
N SER A 67 -12.94 -14.88 6.97
CA SER A 67 -12.58 -13.46 6.84
C SER A 67 -11.32 -13.15 7.64
N TRP A 68 -11.24 -13.63 8.88
CA TRP A 68 -10.05 -13.49 9.71
C TRP A 68 -8.79 -14.08 9.06
N PHE A 69 -8.90 -15.28 8.50
CA PHE A 69 -7.78 -15.94 7.82
C PHE A 69 -7.32 -15.17 6.58
N LEU A 70 -8.26 -14.76 5.71
CA LEU A 70 -7.94 -14.00 4.50
C LEU A 70 -7.34 -12.62 4.82
N LEU A 71 -7.88 -11.92 5.82
CA LEU A 71 -7.33 -10.64 6.27
C LEU A 71 -5.97 -10.81 6.97
N GLY A 72 -5.77 -11.91 7.71
CA GLY A 72 -4.47 -12.24 8.29
C GLY A 72 -3.40 -12.43 7.23
N ILE A 73 -3.71 -13.17 6.15
CA ILE A 73 -2.79 -13.32 5.00
C ILE A 73 -2.55 -11.98 4.32
N ALA A 74 -3.62 -11.20 4.08
CA ALA A 74 -3.49 -9.88 3.46
C ALA A 74 -2.60 -8.94 4.29
N GLY A 75 -2.77 -8.92 5.62
CA GLY A 75 -1.95 -8.14 6.54
C GLY A 75 -0.51 -8.63 6.60
N LEU A 76 -0.27 -9.94 6.54
CA LEU A 76 1.09 -10.49 6.46
C LEU A 76 1.80 -10.08 5.17
N LEU A 77 1.11 -10.17 4.03
CA LEU A 77 1.68 -9.82 2.72
C LEU A 77 1.92 -8.32 2.59
N SER A 78 0.92 -7.50 2.92
CA SER A 78 0.97 -6.04 2.72
C SER A 78 1.64 -5.29 3.87
N GLY A 79 1.30 -5.62 5.12
CA GLY A 79 1.79 -4.93 6.30
C GLY A 79 3.17 -5.39 6.74
N LEU A 80 3.44 -6.70 6.74
CA LEU A 80 4.76 -7.20 7.16
C LEU A 80 5.75 -7.30 6.00
N LEU A 81 5.46 -8.17 5.03
CA LEU A 81 6.43 -8.54 4.00
C LEU A 81 6.69 -7.39 3.03
N ALA A 82 5.65 -6.82 2.43
CA ALA A 82 5.82 -5.72 1.48
C ALA A 82 6.50 -4.52 2.13
N GLN A 83 6.09 -4.15 3.35
CA GLN A 83 6.66 -2.99 4.05
C GLN A 83 8.10 -3.24 4.51
N PHE A 84 8.46 -4.47 4.91
CA PHE A 84 9.84 -4.83 5.21
C PHE A 84 10.76 -4.68 3.98
N PHE A 85 10.37 -5.23 2.82
CA PHE A 85 11.15 -5.11 1.59
C PHE A 85 11.20 -3.67 1.08
N TYR A 86 10.09 -2.94 1.18
CA TYR A 86 10.00 -1.52 0.89
C TYR A 86 10.98 -0.69 1.75
N TYR A 87 11.01 -0.91 3.06
CA TYR A 87 11.94 -0.24 3.97
C TYR A 87 13.39 -0.61 3.71
N LYS A 88 13.69 -1.86 3.37
CA LYS A 88 15.02 -2.27 2.92
C LYS A 88 15.45 -1.53 1.65
N ALA A 89 14.56 -1.40 0.67
CA ALA A 89 14.83 -0.65 -0.55
C ALA A 89 14.99 0.85 -0.28
N LEU A 90 14.15 1.41 0.59
CA LEU A 90 14.26 2.80 1.02
C LEU A 90 15.55 3.07 1.79
N GLN A 91 16.10 2.15 2.57
CA GLN A 91 17.36 2.40 3.29
C GLN A 91 18.50 2.76 2.33
N THR A 92 18.64 2.01 1.24
CA THR A 92 19.76 2.13 0.31
C THR A 92 19.47 3.03 -0.91
N GLY A 93 18.20 3.23 -1.25
CA GLY A 93 17.80 3.98 -2.44
C GLY A 93 17.31 5.41 -2.16
N GLU A 94 17.24 6.20 -3.23
CA GLU A 94 16.60 7.52 -3.24
C GLU A 94 15.08 7.37 -3.32
N ILE A 95 14.34 8.18 -2.54
CA ILE A 95 12.87 8.14 -2.51
C ILE A 95 12.29 8.37 -3.92
N SER A 96 12.85 9.33 -4.67
CA SER A 96 12.46 9.68 -6.04
C SER A 96 12.64 8.54 -7.06
N ARG A 97 13.43 7.51 -6.74
CA ARG A 97 13.66 6.34 -7.61
C ARG A 97 12.92 5.11 -7.11
N ILE A 98 12.96 4.85 -5.80
CA ILE A 98 12.36 3.66 -5.20
C ILE A 98 10.83 3.70 -5.28
N ILE A 99 10.22 4.86 -4.97
CA ILE A 99 8.76 4.99 -4.97
C ILE A 99 8.19 4.74 -6.36
N PRO A 100 8.65 5.43 -7.44
CA PRO A 100 8.10 5.18 -8.77
C PRO A 100 8.40 3.75 -9.25
N LEU A 101 9.59 3.21 -8.97
CA LEU A 101 9.92 1.83 -9.36
C LEU A 101 8.91 0.83 -8.77
N ILE A 102 8.61 0.92 -7.48
CA ILE A 102 7.64 0.05 -6.82
C ILE A 102 6.24 0.25 -7.41
N SER A 103 5.79 1.50 -7.56
CA SER A 103 4.47 1.81 -8.12
C SER A 103 4.30 1.31 -9.56
N SER A 104 5.34 1.35 -10.39
CA SER A 104 5.28 0.82 -11.77
C SER A 104 4.96 -0.67 -11.80
N LEU A 105 5.67 -1.45 -10.96
CA LEU A 105 5.50 -2.89 -10.88
C LEU A 105 4.15 -3.23 -10.26
N GLN A 106 3.74 -2.48 -9.23
CA GLN A 106 2.43 -2.63 -8.60
C GLN A 106 1.29 -2.42 -9.60
N ILE A 107 1.36 -1.41 -10.48
CA ILE A 107 0.32 -1.16 -11.50
C ILE A 107 0.18 -2.36 -12.44
N VAL A 108 1.29 -2.93 -12.91
CA VAL A 108 1.27 -4.11 -13.79
C VAL A 108 0.69 -5.30 -13.05
N ILE A 109 1.19 -5.61 -11.85
CA ILE A 109 0.74 -6.74 -11.03
C ILE A 109 -0.75 -6.59 -10.67
N ALA A 110 -1.18 -5.39 -10.26
CA ALA A 110 -2.57 -5.11 -9.90
C ALA A 110 -3.51 -5.26 -11.09
N THR A 111 -3.15 -4.71 -12.26
CA THR A 111 -3.98 -4.80 -13.47
C THR A 111 -4.15 -6.25 -13.91
N VAL A 112 -3.06 -7.01 -13.92
CA VAL A 112 -3.07 -8.43 -14.33
C VAL A 112 -3.85 -9.27 -13.32
N SER A 113 -3.55 -9.13 -12.02
CA SER A 113 -4.25 -9.90 -10.97
C SER A 113 -5.73 -9.55 -10.86
N ALA A 114 -6.12 -8.28 -11.03
CA ALA A 114 -7.53 -7.89 -11.05
C ALA A 114 -8.27 -8.51 -12.23
N SER A 115 -7.65 -8.59 -13.41
CA SER A 115 -8.25 -9.28 -14.55
C SER A 115 -8.44 -10.77 -14.30
N PHE A 116 -7.43 -11.44 -13.74
CA PHE A 116 -7.52 -12.89 -13.46
C PHE A 116 -8.49 -13.24 -12.33
N VAL A 117 -8.50 -12.48 -11.25
CA VAL A 117 -9.28 -12.81 -10.03
C VAL A 117 -10.70 -12.26 -10.10
N TRP A 118 -10.87 -11.03 -10.59
CA TRP A 118 -12.14 -10.32 -10.60
C TRP A 118 -12.79 -10.21 -11.98
N GLY A 119 -12.13 -10.74 -13.02
CA GLY A 119 -12.66 -10.70 -14.39
C GLY A 119 -12.66 -9.30 -15.00
N GLU A 120 -11.86 -8.37 -14.47
CA GLU A 120 -11.79 -7.03 -15.03
C GLU A 120 -11.32 -7.07 -16.49
N THR A 121 -12.08 -6.43 -17.38
CA THR A 121 -11.70 -6.34 -18.78
C THR A 121 -10.50 -5.40 -18.94
N ILE A 122 -9.44 -5.96 -19.52
CA ILE A 122 -8.26 -5.20 -19.93
C ILE A 122 -8.56 -4.66 -21.33
N ASN A 123 -8.96 -3.39 -21.38
CA ASN A 123 -9.05 -2.64 -22.64
C ASN A 123 -7.64 -2.29 -23.13
N GLY A 124 -7.41 -2.29 -24.45
CA GLY A 124 -6.18 -1.80 -25.07
C GLY A 124 -5.74 -0.41 -24.57
N MET A 125 -6.67 0.49 -24.25
CA MET A 125 -6.34 1.79 -23.65
C MET A 125 -5.73 1.67 -22.24
N LYS A 126 -6.19 0.71 -21.41
CA LYS A 126 -5.57 0.43 -20.11
C LYS A 126 -4.15 -0.08 -20.29
N VAL A 127 -3.93 -0.98 -21.26
CA VAL A 127 -2.60 -1.52 -21.57
C VAL A 127 -1.65 -0.41 -22.00
N VAL A 128 -2.06 0.41 -22.97
CA VAL A 128 -1.25 1.54 -23.46
C VAL A 128 -0.93 2.51 -22.33
N GLY A 129 -1.90 2.85 -21.47
CA GLY A 129 -1.69 3.68 -20.29
C GLY A 129 -0.67 3.07 -19.31
N THR A 130 -0.82 1.78 -18.98
CA THR A 130 0.13 1.07 -18.12
C THR A 130 1.54 1.06 -18.71
N VAL A 131 1.68 0.82 -20.01
CA VAL A 131 2.97 0.87 -20.71
C VAL A 131 3.60 2.25 -20.62
N PHE A 132 2.84 3.33 -20.83
CA PHE A 132 3.37 4.69 -20.69
C PHE A 132 3.80 5.03 -19.27
N ILE A 133 3.05 4.57 -18.25
CA ILE A 133 3.45 4.77 -16.84
C ILE A 133 4.77 4.06 -16.57
N VAL A 134 4.90 2.79 -17.00
CA VAL A 134 6.13 2.01 -16.83
C VAL A 134 7.30 2.68 -17.57
N LEU A 135 7.11 3.11 -18.82
CA LEU A 135 8.14 3.81 -19.60
C LEU A 135 8.57 5.13 -18.96
N GLY A 136 7.63 5.94 -18.48
CA GLY A 136 7.94 7.18 -17.77
C GLY A 136 8.81 6.96 -16.53
N ILE A 137 8.62 5.84 -15.84
CA ILE A 137 9.40 5.47 -14.65
C ILE A 137 10.79 4.94 -15.03
N PHE A 138 10.94 4.25 -16.17
CA PHE A 138 12.26 3.90 -16.70
C PHE A 138 13.12 5.13 -17.02
N LEU A 139 12.51 6.26 -17.41
CA LEU A 139 13.22 7.53 -17.65
C LEU A 139 13.72 8.20 -16.37
N LEU A 140 13.16 7.86 -15.21
CA LEU A 140 13.59 8.38 -13.90
C LEU A 140 14.78 7.62 -13.30
N ARG A 141 15.29 6.59 -14.01
CA ARG A 141 16.47 5.81 -13.57
C ARG A 141 17.78 6.58 -13.72
#